data_AF-A0A453A2S0-F1
#
_entry.id   AF-A0A453A2S0-F1
#
_cell.length_a   1.000
_cell.length_b   1.000
_cell.length_c   1.000
_cell.angle_alpha   90.00
_cell.angle_beta   90.00
_cell.angle_gamma   90.00
#
_symmetry.space_group_name_H-M   'P 1'
#
loop_
_entity.id
_entity.type
_entity.pdbx_description
1 polymer ?
#
loop_
_entity_poly.entity_id
_entity_poly.type
_entity_poly.pdbx_seq_one_letter_code
_entity_poly.pdbx_strand_id
1 'polypeptide(L)'
;MDDNRRQISERMSQADNEVVELRERVKSLEKEIKASTKGINETKSEKGDAEKKRTEALKVVSQIELDLRDLKDRISSEKRAKDEAVRELNSMRKESEKSKSELAQISKVHAAKLKEEEDISKSIMDREKRLSILYQKQGRATQFKNEAARDEWLRKEIHDLERVLLSNRKQESLLQDESQKLKDEINKLTNHIESRRSESSKLEAVLADKQKNHNDFTKQKNALQDERKSFWKEENSVTAEIDRLKEDLVKAQKSLDHATPGDIRRGLNSVSRIIRDHGIGGVFGPVLELVDCEEKFFTAVEVTAGNSLFHVVVENDDISTRIIQVLTREKGGRVTFIPLNRVHAPNVNVPQSSDFVPLLKKLKFRAEHRRAFEQVFGRTVICRDLETATRVARSNSLDCITLDGDQVAKKGGMTGGFYDSRRSRLKFVKVIRDNKAEIEKKTAHLENVGKKLKDILL
;
A
#
# COMPACT_ATOMS: atom_id res chain seq x y z
N MET A 1 30.75 -22.96 -91.29
CA MET A 1 30.05 -21.79 -90.71
C MET A 1 29.08 -22.19 -89.59
N ASP A 2 28.66 -23.46 -89.47
CA ASP A 2 27.69 -23.87 -88.43
C ASP A 2 28.30 -24.18 -87.04
N ASP A 3 29.57 -24.61 -86.95
CA ASP A 3 30.21 -24.91 -85.65
C ASP A 3 30.52 -23.65 -84.83
N ASN A 4 30.90 -22.55 -85.48
CA ASN A 4 31.11 -21.26 -84.81
C ASN A 4 29.80 -20.65 -84.29
N ARG A 5 28.65 -20.94 -84.90
CA ARG A 5 27.34 -20.46 -84.40
C ARG A 5 26.87 -21.23 -83.17
N ARG A 6 27.16 -22.54 -83.07
CA ARG A 6 26.86 -23.34 -81.87
C ARG A 6 27.74 -22.97 -80.67
N GLN A 7 29.05 -22.80 -80.86
CA GLN A 7 29.94 -22.36 -79.77
C GLN A 7 29.60 -20.96 -79.23
N ILE A 8 29.15 -20.03 -80.08
CA ILE A 8 28.71 -18.70 -79.66
C ILE A 8 27.38 -18.77 -78.91
N SER A 9 26.45 -19.63 -79.34
CA SER A 9 25.17 -19.84 -78.65
C SER A 9 25.32 -20.54 -77.29
N GLU A 10 26.22 -21.51 -77.16
CA GLU A 10 26.52 -22.15 -75.87
C GLU A 10 27.24 -21.18 -74.91
N ARG A 11 28.18 -20.37 -75.40
CA ARG A 11 28.82 -19.32 -74.59
C ARG A 11 27.83 -18.23 -74.18
N MET A 12 26.90 -17.84 -75.04
CA MET A 12 25.83 -16.90 -74.68
C MET A 12 24.88 -17.50 -73.65
N SER A 13 24.48 -18.77 -73.78
CA SER A 13 23.60 -19.43 -72.81
C SER A 13 24.30 -19.67 -71.45
N GLN A 14 25.61 -19.95 -71.45
CA GLN A 14 26.41 -20.03 -70.23
C GLN A 14 26.58 -18.66 -69.58
N ALA A 15 26.86 -17.62 -70.37
CA ALA A 15 26.95 -16.25 -69.86
C ALA A 15 25.60 -15.72 -69.34
N ASP A 16 24.47 -16.03 -70.00
CA ASP A 16 23.14 -15.65 -69.52
C ASP A 16 22.76 -16.41 -68.24
N ASN A 17 23.10 -17.70 -68.13
CA ASN A 17 22.91 -18.46 -66.89
C ASN A 17 23.79 -17.92 -65.76
N GLU A 18 25.06 -17.59 -66.01
CA GLU A 18 25.93 -16.93 -65.02
C GLU A 18 25.37 -15.56 -64.61
N VAL A 19 24.80 -14.79 -65.54
CA VAL A 19 24.17 -13.49 -65.23
C VAL A 19 22.89 -13.67 -64.39
N VAL A 20 22.08 -14.69 -64.65
CA VAL A 20 20.89 -15.00 -63.83
C VAL A 20 21.30 -15.48 -62.43
N GLU A 21 22.30 -16.36 -62.34
CA GLU A 21 22.81 -16.86 -61.06
C GLU A 21 23.45 -15.74 -60.24
N LEU A 22 24.23 -14.85 -60.87
CA LEU A 22 24.77 -13.64 -60.25
C LEU A 22 23.67 -12.67 -59.81
N ARG A 23 22.59 -12.51 -60.59
CA ARG A 23 21.44 -11.67 -60.20
C ARG A 23 20.69 -12.23 -59.01
N GLU A 24 20.48 -13.54 -58.94
CA GLU A 24 19.88 -14.19 -57.76
C GLU A 24 20.78 -14.06 -56.53
N ARG A 25 22.11 -14.18 -56.70
CA ARG A 25 23.09 -14.00 -55.64
C ARG A 25 23.19 -12.56 -55.14
N VAL A 26 23.09 -11.58 -56.05
CA VAL A 26 22.97 -10.16 -55.68
C VAL A 26 21.68 -9.93 -54.91
N LYS A 27 20.56 -10.51 -55.33
CA LYS A 27 19.27 -10.36 -54.64
C LYS A 27 19.26 -11.04 -53.25
N SER A 28 19.94 -12.17 -53.09
CA SER A 28 20.10 -12.82 -51.78
C SER A 28 21.01 -12.00 -50.86
N LEU A 29 22.13 -11.49 -51.38
CA LEU A 29 23.04 -10.61 -50.65
C LEU A 29 22.38 -9.27 -50.27
N GLU A 30 21.57 -8.68 -51.14
CA GLU A 30 20.77 -7.48 -50.81
C GLU A 30 19.77 -7.74 -49.68
N LYS A 31 19.16 -8.93 -49.65
CA LYS A 31 18.23 -9.33 -48.60
C LYS A 31 18.96 -9.56 -47.26
N GLU A 32 20.14 -10.17 -47.30
CA GLU A 32 21.02 -10.34 -46.14
C GLU A 32 21.57 -9.00 -45.62
N ILE A 33 21.96 -8.09 -46.51
CA ILE A 33 22.38 -6.73 -46.17
C ILE A 33 21.22 -6.00 -45.50
N LYS A 34 20.00 -6.10 -46.02
CA LYS A 34 18.81 -5.43 -45.44
C LYS A 34 18.44 -6.00 -44.07
N ALA A 35 18.53 -7.32 -43.90
CA ALA A 35 18.34 -8.00 -42.61
C ALA A 35 19.42 -7.59 -41.61
N SER A 36 20.69 -7.57 -42.03
CA SER A 36 21.82 -7.17 -41.20
C SER A 36 21.75 -5.68 -40.83
N THR A 37 21.34 -4.80 -41.75
CA THR A 37 21.16 -3.37 -41.49
C THR A 37 20.03 -3.13 -40.50
N LYS A 38 18.93 -3.90 -40.58
CA LYS A 38 17.85 -3.84 -39.61
C LYS A 38 18.31 -4.32 -38.22
N GLY A 39 19.04 -5.44 -38.17
CA GLY A 39 19.64 -5.94 -36.93
C GLY A 39 20.61 -4.93 -36.30
N ILE A 40 21.49 -4.31 -37.09
CA ILE A 40 22.40 -3.25 -36.64
C ILE A 40 21.64 -2.06 -36.04
N ASN A 41 20.52 -1.64 -36.65
CA ASN A 41 19.72 -0.54 -36.13
C ASN A 41 18.98 -0.92 -34.83
N GLU A 42 18.47 -2.14 -34.72
CA GLU A 42 17.86 -2.64 -33.48
C GLU A 42 18.90 -2.71 -32.35
N THR A 43 20.08 -3.29 -32.60
CA THR A 43 21.18 -3.35 -31.63
C THR A 43 21.70 -1.95 -31.27
N LYS A 44 21.71 -1.00 -32.21
CA LYS A 44 22.11 0.40 -31.95
C LYS A 44 21.10 1.11 -31.06
N SER A 45 19.79 0.84 -31.23
CA SER A 45 18.74 1.35 -30.35
C SER A 45 18.86 0.77 -28.95
N GLU A 46 19.03 -0.55 -28.84
CA GLU A 46 19.21 -1.24 -27.55
C GLU A 46 20.47 -0.77 -26.82
N LYS A 47 21.58 -0.56 -27.55
CA LYS A 47 22.80 0.04 -27.00
C LYS A 47 22.56 1.45 -26.47
N GLY A 48 21.79 2.27 -27.19
CA GLY A 48 21.42 3.63 -26.76
C GLY A 48 20.60 3.64 -25.47
N ASP A 49 19.63 2.73 -25.35
CA ASP A 49 18.82 2.60 -24.13
C ASP A 49 19.62 2.02 -22.96
N ALA A 50 20.54 1.10 -23.22
CA ALA A 50 21.47 0.60 -22.22
C ALA A 50 22.45 1.69 -21.73
N GLU A 51 22.95 2.55 -22.62
CA GLU A 51 23.80 3.70 -22.27
C GLU A 51 23.05 4.75 -21.44
N LYS A 52 21.78 5.02 -21.76
CA LYS A 52 20.92 5.88 -20.91
C LYS A 52 20.76 5.29 -19.51
N LYS A 53 20.38 4.01 -19.41
CA LYS A 53 20.26 3.33 -18.11
C LYS A 53 21.59 3.32 -17.33
N ARG A 54 22.72 3.13 -18.01
CA ARG A 54 24.06 3.18 -17.40
C ARG A 54 24.40 4.56 -16.87
N THR A 55 24.14 5.62 -17.64
CA THR A 55 24.41 7.00 -17.23
C THR A 55 23.51 7.44 -16.08
N GLU A 56 22.26 6.97 -16.06
CA GLU A 56 21.32 7.23 -14.97
C GLU A 56 21.72 6.48 -13.69
N ALA A 57 22.13 5.21 -13.80
CA ALA A 57 22.69 4.45 -12.68
C ALA A 57 23.99 5.08 -12.14
N LEU A 58 24.87 5.58 -13.02
CA LEU A 58 26.09 6.30 -12.61
C LEU A 58 25.78 7.57 -11.82
N LYS A 59 24.76 8.35 -12.22
CA LYS A 59 24.33 9.52 -11.45
C LYS A 59 23.84 9.14 -10.06
N VAL A 60 23.07 8.06 -9.95
CA VAL A 60 22.58 7.56 -8.65
C VAL A 60 23.75 7.08 -7.78
N VAL A 61 24.70 6.34 -8.35
CA VAL A 61 25.90 5.89 -7.63
C VAL A 61 26.73 7.08 -7.13
N SER A 62 27.01 8.07 -7.98
CA SER A 62 27.76 9.26 -7.58
C SER A 62 27.02 10.08 -6.52
N GLN A 63 25.69 10.15 -6.57
CA GLN A 63 24.90 10.80 -5.52
C GLN A 63 25.03 10.06 -4.18
N ILE A 64 24.90 8.73 -4.19
CA ILE A 64 25.06 7.90 -3.00
C ILE A 64 26.47 8.00 -2.43
N GLU A 65 27.51 8.06 -3.27
CA GLU A 65 28.90 8.22 -2.85
C GLU A 65 29.15 9.58 -2.19
N LEU A 66 28.56 10.67 -2.72
CA LEU A 66 28.61 11.99 -2.10
C LEU A 66 27.90 11.99 -0.74
N ASP A 67 26.69 11.43 -0.67
CA ASP A 67 25.92 11.34 0.57
C ASP A 67 26.66 10.50 1.63
N LEU A 68 27.32 9.40 1.23
CA LEU A 68 28.15 8.57 2.11
C LEU A 68 29.36 9.32 2.65
N ARG A 69 29.97 10.17 1.82
CA ARG A 69 31.11 11.00 2.20
C ARG A 69 30.68 12.06 3.21
N ASP A 70 29.60 12.77 2.93
CA ASP A 70 29.02 13.78 3.83
C ASP A 70 28.60 13.17 5.17
N LEU A 71 28.01 11.97 5.15
CA LEU A 71 27.67 11.23 6.37
C LEU A 71 28.92 10.82 7.16
N LYS A 72 29.97 10.33 6.50
CA LYS A 72 31.24 10.00 7.16
C LYS A 72 31.89 11.23 7.80
N ASP A 73 31.90 12.35 7.08
CA ASP A 73 32.49 13.59 7.57
C ASP A 73 31.70 14.12 8.76
N ARG A 74 30.35 14.10 8.72
CA ARG A 74 29.49 14.40 9.87
C ARG A 74 29.73 13.49 11.06
N ILE A 75 29.84 12.18 10.86
CA ILE A 75 30.12 11.25 11.96
C ILE A 75 31.49 11.56 12.58
N SER A 76 32.49 11.90 11.76
CA SER A 76 33.82 12.26 12.26
C SER A 76 33.82 13.57 13.05
N SER A 77 33.05 14.59 12.61
CA SER A 77 32.94 15.88 13.30
C SER A 77 32.19 15.74 14.62
N GLU A 78 31.07 15.00 14.62
CA GLU A 78 30.29 14.70 15.83
C GLU A 78 31.12 13.91 16.85
N LYS A 79 31.91 12.94 16.38
CA LYS A 79 32.79 12.17 17.27
C LYS A 79 33.87 13.05 17.90
N ARG A 80 34.49 13.95 17.13
CA ARG A 80 35.45 14.93 17.68
C ARG A 80 34.79 15.88 18.68
N ALA A 81 33.61 16.43 18.36
CA ALA A 81 32.87 17.30 19.26
C ALA A 81 32.50 16.59 20.57
N LYS A 82 32.10 15.32 20.50
CA LYS A 82 31.84 14.50 21.68
C LYS A 82 33.10 14.28 22.51
N ASP A 83 34.23 13.95 21.89
CA ASP A 83 35.48 13.71 22.60
C ASP A 83 36.01 14.99 23.27
N GLU A 84 35.85 16.15 22.63
CA GLU A 84 36.14 17.48 23.19
C GLU A 84 35.25 17.78 24.40
N ALA A 85 33.93 17.61 24.26
CA ALA A 85 32.97 17.84 25.33
C ALA A 85 33.21 16.91 26.54
N VAL A 86 33.62 15.66 26.31
CA VAL A 86 33.98 14.72 27.38
C VAL A 86 35.25 15.19 28.12
N ARG A 87 36.23 15.75 27.41
CA ARG A 87 37.44 16.32 28.03
C ARG A 87 37.11 17.54 28.88
N GLU A 88 36.31 18.47 28.37
CA GLU A 88 35.85 19.65 29.12
C GLU A 88 35.04 19.26 30.36
N LEU A 89 34.13 18.31 30.24
CA LEU A 89 33.32 17.84 31.37
C LEU A 89 34.20 17.20 32.45
N ASN A 90 35.23 16.46 32.07
CA ASN A 90 36.19 15.89 33.02
C ASN A 90 37.10 16.95 33.66
N SER A 91 37.49 18.01 32.94
CA SER A 91 38.27 19.10 33.55
C SER A 91 37.42 19.89 34.54
N MET A 92 36.18 20.25 34.17
CA MET A 92 35.24 20.94 35.04
C MET A 92 34.89 20.12 36.29
N ARG A 93 34.75 18.79 36.17
CA ARG A 93 34.56 17.91 37.33
C ARG A 93 35.74 17.99 38.29
N LYS A 94 36.97 17.84 37.80
CA LYS A 94 38.18 17.96 38.62
C LYS A 94 38.27 19.32 39.30
N GLU A 95 37.92 20.39 38.59
CA GLU A 95 37.96 21.76 39.12
C GLU A 95 36.87 22.00 40.17
N SER A 96 35.69 21.41 39.99
CA SER A 96 34.61 21.42 40.97
C SER A 96 34.97 20.63 42.23
N GLU A 97 35.61 19.46 42.09
CA GLU A 97 36.09 18.66 43.22
C GLU A 97 37.21 19.36 43.99
N LYS A 98 38.15 19.99 43.28
CA LYS A 98 39.18 20.82 43.90
C LYS A 98 38.56 21.98 44.68
N SER A 99 37.66 22.74 44.05
CA SER A 99 36.94 23.86 44.70
C SER A 99 36.15 23.40 45.91
N LYS A 100 35.45 22.25 45.85
CA LYS A 100 34.74 21.69 47.01
C LYS A 100 35.68 21.30 48.14
N SER A 101 36.83 20.71 47.82
CA SER A 101 37.86 20.35 48.82
C SER A 101 38.45 21.59 49.48
N GLU A 102 38.79 22.62 48.70
CA GLU A 102 39.28 23.90 49.21
C GLU A 102 38.23 24.58 50.10
N LEU A 103 36.96 24.61 49.66
CA LEU A 103 35.86 25.18 50.43
C LEU A 103 35.63 24.41 51.75
N ALA A 104 35.75 23.08 51.73
CA ALA A 104 35.65 22.26 52.94
C ALA A 104 36.79 22.54 53.93
N GLN A 105 38.02 22.74 53.44
CA GLN A 105 39.15 23.14 54.28
C GLN A 105 38.95 24.55 54.86
N ILE A 106 38.55 25.52 54.04
CA ILE A 106 38.30 26.90 54.47
C ILE A 106 37.15 26.94 55.47
N SER A 107 36.05 26.22 55.22
CA SER A 107 34.91 26.09 56.14
C SER A 107 35.34 25.55 57.50
N LYS A 108 36.20 24.52 57.54
CA LYS A 108 36.72 23.95 58.79
C LYS A 108 37.60 24.93 59.55
N VAL A 109 38.48 25.66 58.86
CA VAL A 109 39.34 26.69 59.46
C VAL A 109 38.50 27.86 59.97
N HIS A 110 37.52 28.31 59.19
CA HIS A 110 36.60 29.39 59.57
C HIS A 110 35.76 29.02 60.79
N ALA A 111 35.19 27.81 60.83
CA ALA A 111 34.45 27.32 62.00
C ALA A 111 35.33 27.25 63.26
N ALA A 112 36.60 26.86 63.12
CA ALA A 112 37.55 26.88 64.25
C ALA A 112 37.87 28.31 64.71
N LYS A 113 38.05 29.25 63.76
CA LYS A 113 38.30 30.67 64.07
C LYS A 113 37.10 31.36 64.71
N LEU A 114 35.88 31.07 64.27
CA LEU A 114 34.66 31.57 64.88
C LEU A 114 34.50 31.09 66.32
N LYS A 115 34.87 29.83 66.59
CA LYS A 115 34.87 29.28 67.93
C LYS A 115 35.93 29.94 68.82
N GLU A 116 37.14 30.17 68.29
CA GLU A 116 38.16 30.96 68.99
C GLU A 116 37.67 32.40 69.28
N GLU A 117 37.02 33.06 68.34
CA GLU A 117 36.45 34.39 68.52
C GLU A 117 35.36 34.42 69.60
N GLU A 118 34.42 33.46 69.59
CA GLU A 118 33.40 33.32 70.62
C GLU A 118 34.01 33.09 72.01
N ASP A 119 35.03 32.25 72.11
CA ASP A 119 35.71 31.95 73.38
C ASP A 119 36.52 33.16 73.89
N ILE A 120 37.19 33.90 72.99
CA ILE A 120 37.87 35.16 73.32
C ILE A 120 36.85 36.21 73.77
N SER A 121 35.73 36.36 73.05
CA SER A 121 34.67 37.32 73.39
C SER A 121 34.05 37.01 74.77
N LYS A 122 33.78 35.73 75.07
CA LYS A 122 33.37 35.29 76.42
C LYS A 122 34.43 35.63 77.47
N SER A 123 35.71 35.40 77.17
CA SER A 123 36.81 35.73 78.08
C SER A 123 36.97 37.24 78.28
N ILE A 124 36.74 38.06 77.26
CA ILE A 124 36.76 39.52 77.35
C ILE A 124 35.60 39.98 78.24
N MET A 125 34.38 39.51 78.00
CA MET A 125 33.22 39.82 78.85
C MET A 125 33.45 39.43 80.31
N ASP A 126 34.03 38.25 80.59
CA ASP A 126 34.34 37.84 81.96
C ASP A 126 35.41 38.74 82.61
N ARG A 127 36.45 39.11 81.86
CA ARG A 127 37.50 40.03 82.32
C ARG A 127 36.98 41.43 82.55
N GLU A 128 36.13 41.96 81.68
CA GLU A 128 35.47 43.26 81.84
C GLU A 128 34.54 43.27 83.05
N LYS A 129 33.77 42.19 83.25
CA LYS A 129 32.96 42.00 84.46
C LYS A 129 33.84 41.99 85.71
N ARG A 130 34.97 41.29 85.70
CA ARG A 130 35.94 41.27 86.80
C ARG A 130 36.57 42.64 87.05
N LEU A 131 36.94 43.35 85.99
CA LEU A 131 37.51 44.69 86.04
C LEU A 131 36.50 45.69 86.61
N SER A 132 35.24 45.64 86.17
CA SER A 132 34.14 46.43 86.73
C SER A 132 33.93 46.14 88.21
N ILE A 133 33.94 44.87 88.63
CA ILE A 133 33.86 44.49 90.05
C ILE A 133 35.06 45.02 90.83
N LEU A 134 36.28 44.97 90.28
CA LEU A 134 37.49 45.49 90.93
C LEU A 134 37.47 47.02 91.06
N TYR A 135 37.05 47.76 90.02
CA TYR A 135 36.86 49.21 90.10
C TYR A 135 35.77 49.60 91.09
N GLN A 136 34.65 48.88 91.12
CA GLN A 136 33.62 49.07 92.15
C GLN A 136 34.16 48.78 93.56
N LYS A 137 35.01 47.76 93.73
CA LYS A 137 35.65 47.46 95.03
C LYS A 137 36.69 48.50 95.43
N GLN A 138 37.46 49.03 94.47
CA GLN A 138 38.44 50.10 94.68
C GLN A 138 37.78 51.43 95.05
N GLY A 139 36.63 51.76 94.44
CA GLY A 139 35.84 52.95 94.78
C GLY A 139 35.05 52.85 96.09
N ARG A 140 34.64 51.64 96.51
CA ARG A 140 33.82 51.42 97.72
C ARG A 140 34.55 51.64 99.05
N ALA A 141 35.88 51.52 99.10
CA ALA A 141 36.65 51.74 100.33
C ALA A 141 36.85 53.24 100.67
N THR A 142 36.66 54.15 99.70
CA THR A 142 36.85 55.60 99.85
C THR A 142 35.59 56.43 99.60
N GLN A 143 34.48 55.81 99.16
CA GLN A 143 33.26 56.52 98.76
C GLN A 143 32.39 57.06 99.91
N PHE A 144 32.44 56.48 101.10
CA PHE A 144 31.50 56.80 102.18
C PHE A 144 32.22 57.15 103.48
N LYS A 145 31.91 58.33 104.04
CA LYS A 145 32.53 58.86 105.27
C LYS A 145 32.10 58.12 106.55
N ASN A 146 30.96 57.43 106.54
CA ASN A 146 30.42 56.65 107.66
C ASN A 146 29.43 55.56 107.18
N GLU A 147 29.04 54.66 108.08
CA GLU A 147 28.14 53.53 107.79
C GLU A 147 26.74 53.98 107.33
N ALA A 148 26.21 55.07 107.88
CA ALA A 148 24.90 55.61 107.50
C ALA A 148 24.86 56.09 106.04
N ALA A 149 25.91 56.77 105.55
CA ALA A 149 26.00 57.23 104.17
C ALA A 149 26.12 56.06 103.17
N ARG A 150 26.78 54.96 103.57
CA ARG A 150 26.84 53.72 102.80
C ARG A 150 25.45 53.09 102.68
N ASP A 151 24.73 52.98 103.80
CA ASP A 151 23.42 52.34 103.84
C ASP A 151 22.36 53.14 103.08
N GLU A 152 22.43 54.47 103.09
CA GLU A 152 21.54 55.33 102.29
C GLU A 152 21.81 55.19 100.78
N TRP A 153 23.09 55.13 100.37
CA TRP A 153 23.46 54.84 98.99
C TRP A 153 23.03 53.43 98.57
N LEU A 154 23.23 52.41 99.41
CA LEU A 154 22.80 51.04 99.15
C LEU A 154 21.28 50.93 99.03
N ARG A 155 20.50 51.63 99.87
CA ARG A 155 19.04 51.68 99.74
C ARG A 155 18.60 52.30 98.42
N LYS A 156 19.26 53.38 97.99
CA LYS A 156 18.98 54.01 96.70
C LYS A 156 19.33 53.09 95.53
N GLU A 157 20.48 52.44 95.58
CA GLU A 157 20.93 51.50 94.55
C GLU A 157 20.02 50.26 94.49
N ILE A 158 19.60 49.71 95.63
CA ILE A 158 18.62 48.61 95.70
C ILE A 158 17.30 49.05 95.07
N HIS A 159 16.81 50.25 95.40
CA HIS A 159 15.57 50.77 94.83
C HIS A 159 15.65 50.97 93.30
N ASP A 160 16.77 51.49 92.80
CA ASP A 160 16.98 51.67 91.36
C ASP A 160 17.12 50.32 90.64
N LEU A 161 17.81 49.35 91.24
CA LEU A 161 17.90 47.98 90.72
C LEU A 161 16.57 47.24 90.77
N GLU A 162 15.74 47.43 91.80
CA GLU A 162 14.39 46.86 91.89
C GLU A 162 13.48 47.41 90.78
N ARG A 163 13.59 48.71 90.48
CA ARG A 163 12.86 49.34 89.36
C ARG A 163 13.26 48.75 88.02
N VAL A 164 14.56 48.56 87.79
CA VAL A 164 15.08 47.91 86.58
C VAL A 164 14.63 46.45 86.52
N LEU A 165 14.66 45.72 87.64
CA LEU A 165 14.21 44.33 87.72
C LEU A 165 12.72 44.19 87.39
N LEU A 166 11.87 45.09 87.91
CA LEU A 166 10.44 45.13 87.60
C LEU A 166 10.19 45.43 86.11
N SER A 167 10.93 46.37 85.53
CA SER A 167 10.88 46.66 84.09
C SER A 167 11.27 45.44 83.25
N ASN A 168 12.37 44.77 83.60
CA ASN A 168 12.86 43.59 82.88
C ASN A 168 11.90 42.40 83.02
N ARG A 169 11.31 42.16 84.20
CA ARG A 169 10.27 41.12 84.38
C ARG A 169 9.04 41.39 83.55
N LYS A 170 8.63 42.66 83.42
CA LYS A 170 7.52 43.04 82.55
C LYS A 170 7.85 42.79 81.08
N GLN A 171 9.06 43.12 80.65
CA GLN A 171 9.53 42.82 79.28
C GLN A 171 9.61 41.31 79.03
N GLU A 172 10.12 40.52 79.98
CA GLU A 172 10.18 39.07 79.88
C GLU A 172 8.79 38.45 79.70
N SER A 173 7.81 38.90 80.48
CA SER A 173 6.42 38.44 80.34
C SER A 173 5.82 38.79 78.97
N LEU A 174 6.07 40.01 78.46
CA LEU A 174 5.59 40.41 77.14
C LEU A 174 6.23 39.56 76.02
N LEU A 175 7.54 39.31 76.12
CA LEU A 175 8.27 38.47 75.17
C LEU A 175 7.83 37.01 75.22
N GLN A 176 7.49 36.48 76.40
CA GLN A 176 6.92 35.14 76.53
C GLN A 176 5.54 35.03 75.87
N ASP A 177 4.66 36.00 76.08
CA ASP A 177 3.35 36.05 75.43
C ASP A 177 3.48 36.15 73.90
N GLU A 178 4.41 36.97 73.41
CA GLU A 178 4.69 37.10 71.98
C GLU A 178 5.27 35.82 71.39
N SER A 179 6.21 35.17 72.10
CA SER A 179 6.76 33.88 71.72
C SER A 179 5.68 32.80 71.61
N GLN A 180 4.75 32.77 72.56
CA GLN A 180 3.64 31.81 72.54
C GLN A 180 2.69 32.07 71.37
N LYS A 181 2.33 33.34 71.10
CA LYS A 181 1.51 33.71 69.93
C LYS A 181 2.17 33.30 68.61
N LEU A 182 3.46 33.57 68.46
CA LEU A 182 4.22 33.16 67.27
C LEU A 182 4.25 31.64 67.12
N LYS A 183 4.37 30.89 68.23
CA LYS A 183 4.36 29.44 68.23
C LYS A 183 3.01 28.87 67.76
N ASP A 184 1.91 29.47 68.23
CA ASP A 184 0.55 29.09 67.79
C ASP A 184 0.32 29.43 66.32
N GLU A 185 0.85 30.55 65.83
CA GLU A 185 0.78 30.95 64.43
C GLU A 185 1.61 30.02 63.53
N ILE A 186 2.81 29.65 63.95
CA ILE A 186 3.63 28.63 63.28
C ILE A 186 2.85 27.32 63.15
N ASN A 187 2.26 26.83 64.24
CA ASN A 187 1.49 25.58 64.21
C ASN A 187 0.29 25.66 63.23
N LYS A 188 -0.43 26.79 63.21
CA LYS A 188 -1.52 27.01 62.24
C LYS A 188 -1.03 26.98 60.80
N LEU A 189 0.09 27.67 60.52
CA LEU A 189 0.69 27.70 59.18
C LEU A 189 1.21 26.33 58.76
N THR A 190 1.84 25.58 59.66
CA THR A 190 2.30 24.21 59.40
C THR A 190 1.14 23.29 59.01
N ASN A 191 0.05 23.32 59.78
CA ASN A 191 -1.15 22.53 59.45
C ASN A 191 -1.77 22.95 58.11
N HIS A 192 -1.76 24.25 57.78
CA HIS A 192 -2.24 24.73 56.48
C HIS A 192 -1.35 24.23 55.33
N ILE A 193 -0.03 24.25 55.50
CA ILE A 193 0.94 23.73 54.53
C ILE A 193 0.74 22.23 54.30
N GLU A 194 0.55 21.45 55.36
CA GLU A 194 0.31 20.00 55.24
C GLU A 194 -0.99 19.69 54.51
N SER A 195 -2.07 20.41 54.83
CA SER A 195 -3.36 20.27 54.14
C SER A 195 -3.23 20.58 52.64
N ARG A 196 -2.59 21.71 52.30
CA ARG A 196 -2.31 22.11 50.91
C ARG A 196 -1.45 21.08 50.17
N ARG A 197 -0.43 20.52 50.83
CA ARG A 197 0.41 19.45 50.26
C ARG A 197 -0.39 18.19 49.97
N SER A 198 -1.27 17.78 50.89
CA SER A 198 -2.14 16.62 50.68
C SER A 198 -3.10 16.84 49.50
N GLU A 199 -3.67 18.04 49.38
CA GLU A 199 -4.55 18.40 48.27
C GLU A 199 -3.79 18.44 46.93
N SER A 200 -2.60 19.04 46.88
CA SER A 200 -1.73 19.04 45.69
C SER A 200 -1.41 17.63 45.24
N SER A 201 -1.04 16.74 46.16
CA SER A 201 -0.72 15.34 45.84
C SER A 201 -1.93 14.58 45.27
N LYS A 202 -3.14 14.82 45.79
CA LYS A 202 -4.37 14.24 45.24
C LYS A 202 -4.65 14.76 43.82
N LEU A 203 -4.49 16.07 43.59
CA LEU A 203 -4.70 16.68 42.27
C LEU A 203 -3.68 16.19 41.25
N GLU A 204 -2.40 16.04 41.64
CA GLU A 204 -1.34 15.48 40.81
C GLU A 204 -1.66 14.03 40.39
N ALA A 205 -2.16 13.21 41.31
CA ALA A 205 -2.56 11.84 41.00
C ALA A 205 -3.73 11.80 39.99
N VAL A 206 -4.73 12.67 40.15
CA VAL A 206 -5.86 12.78 39.21
C VAL A 206 -5.38 13.27 37.84
N LEU A 207 -4.50 14.27 37.80
CA LEU A 207 -3.92 14.77 36.55
C LEU A 207 -3.13 13.68 35.82
N ALA A 208 -2.32 12.91 36.55
CA ALA A 208 -1.57 11.79 35.98
C ALA A 208 -2.49 10.73 35.36
N ASP A 209 -3.59 10.37 36.05
CA ASP A 209 -4.60 9.43 35.53
C ASP A 209 -5.30 9.98 34.28
N LYS A 210 -5.74 11.24 34.31
CA LYS A 210 -6.36 11.88 33.14
C LYS A 210 -5.42 11.98 31.96
N GLN A 211 -4.14 12.25 32.19
CA GLN A 211 -3.13 12.33 31.14
C GLN A 211 -2.81 10.97 30.54
N LYS A 212 -2.79 9.90 31.36
CA LYS A 212 -2.69 8.52 30.88
C LYS A 212 -3.89 8.16 29.98
N ASN A 213 -5.11 8.41 30.46
CA ASN A 213 -6.33 8.16 29.69
C ASN A 213 -6.36 8.96 28.37
N HIS A 214 -5.94 10.23 28.40
CA HIS A 214 -5.84 11.06 27.19
C HIS A 214 -4.84 10.48 26.17
N ASN A 215 -3.68 10.02 26.64
CA ASN A 215 -2.68 9.39 25.78
C ASN A 215 -3.20 8.08 25.17
N ASP A 216 -3.93 7.27 25.94
CA ASP A 216 -4.51 6.02 25.47
C ASP A 216 -5.62 6.25 24.44
N PHE A 217 -6.52 7.21 24.68
CA PHE A 217 -7.52 7.63 23.69
C PHE A 217 -6.88 8.23 22.44
N THR A 218 -5.79 8.99 22.57
CA THR A 218 -5.05 9.53 21.42
C THR A 218 -4.43 8.42 20.57
N LYS A 219 -3.87 7.39 21.20
CA LYS A 219 -3.36 6.20 20.48
C LYS A 219 -4.47 5.46 19.76
N GLN A 220 -5.60 5.20 20.43
CA GLN A 220 -6.75 4.54 19.81
C GLN A 220 -7.30 5.33 18.62
N LYS A 221 -7.45 6.66 18.78
CA LYS A 221 -7.87 7.56 17.71
C LYS A 221 -6.91 7.50 16.51
N ASN A 222 -5.60 7.56 16.75
CA ASN A 222 -4.62 7.50 15.68
C ASN A 222 -4.65 6.14 14.95
N ALA A 223 -4.78 5.04 15.69
CA ALA A 223 -4.92 3.70 15.10
C ALA A 223 -6.17 3.59 14.21
N LEU A 224 -7.34 4.00 14.70
CA LEU A 224 -8.58 4.02 13.92
C LEU A 224 -8.48 4.95 12.70
N GLN A 225 -7.80 6.09 12.83
CA GLN A 225 -7.58 7.00 11.72
C GLN A 225 -6.69 6.39 10.63
N ASP A 226 -5.67 5.61 11.01
CA ASP A 226 -4.79 4.93 10.05
C ASP A 226 -5.47 3.73 9.39
N GLU A 227 -6.28 2.96 10.12
CA GLU A 227 -7.15 1.92 9.55
C GLU A 227 -8.14 2.52 8.55
N ARG A 228 -8.81 3.62 8.91
CA ARG A 228 -9.71 4.35 8.01
C ARG A 228 -9.00 4.80 6.74
N LYS A 229 -7.79 5.35 6.84
CA LYS A 229 -6.99 5.74 5.65
C LYS A 229 -6.65 4.53 4.77
N SER A 230 -6.33 3.38 5.37
CA SER A 230 -6.06 2.15 4.64
C SER A 230 -7.29 1.68 3.85
N PHE A 231 -8.44 1.57 4.51
CA PHE A 231 -9.69 1.17 3.84
C PHE A 231 -10.13 2.17 2.77
N TRP A 232 -9.92 3.47 2.97
CA TRP A 232 -10.24 4.48 1.95
C TRP A 232 -9.33 4.37 0.71
N LYS A 233 -8.04 4.05 0.90
CA LYS A 233 -7.14 3.75 -0.22
C LYS A 233 -7.56 2.49 -0.97
N GLU A 234 -7.95 1.45 -0.23
CA GLU A 234 -8.43 0.19 -0.80
C GLU A 234 -9.73 0.39 -1.59
N GLU A 235 -10.71 1.11 -1.04
CA GLU A 235 -11.97 1.48 -1.68
C GLU A 235 -11.72 2.22 -3.01
N ASN A 236 -10.85 3.22 -3.01
CA ASN A 236 -10.50 3.98 -4.21
C ASN A 236 -9.81 3.11 -5.27
N SER A 237 -8.90 2.21 -4.85
CA SER A 237 -8.22 1.28 -5.77
C SER A 237 -9.21 0.32 -6.42
N VAL A 238 -10.06 -0.32 -5.62
CA VAL A 238 -11.05 -1.29 -6.10
C VAL A 238 -12.08 -0.61 -7.00
N THR A 239 -12.52 0.61 -6.67
CA THR A 239 -13.43 1.39 -7.51
C THR A 239 -12.79 1.70 -8.87
N ALA A 240 -11.53 2.18 -8.89
CA ALA A 240 -10.82 2.45 -10.13
C ALA A 240 -10.63 1.19 -10.99
N GLU A 241 -10.40 0.03 -10.37
CA GLU A 241 -10.31 -1.26 -11.07
C GLU A 241 -11.67 -1.69 -11.66
N ILE A 242 -12.76 -1.52 -10.91
CA ILE A 242 -14.11 -1.79 -11.40
C ILE A 242 -14.43 -0.91 -12.62
N ASP A 243 -14.09 0.38 -12.57
CA ASP A 243 -14.36 1.29 -13.67
C ASP A 243 -13.54 0.93 -14.92
N ARG A 244 -12.27 0.55 -14.75
CA ARG A 244 -11.45 0.01 -15.86
C ARG A 244 -12.06 -1.25 -16.46
N LEU A 245 -12.49 -2.21 -15.63
CA LEU A 245 -13.14 -3.43 -16.12
C LEU A 245 -14.46 -3.15 -16.83
N LYS A 246 -15.24 -2.17 -16.36
CA LYS A 246 -16.47 -1.72 -17.04
C LYS A 246 -16.16 -1.10 -18.41
N GLU A 247 -15.13 -0.25 -18.50
CA GLU A 247 -14.70 0.30 -19.78
C GLU A 247 -14.27 -0.80 -20.75
N ASP A 248 -13.49 -1.78 -20.28
CA ASP A 248 -13.02 -2.89 -21.10
C ASP A 248 -14.16 -3.83 -21.52
N LEU A 249 -15.15 -4.04 -20.64
CA LEU A 249 -16.39 -4.74 -20.99
C LEU A 249 -17.13 -4.00 -22.11
N VAL A 250 -17.30 -2.68 -22.01
CA VAL A 250 -17.96 -1.89 -23.07
C VAL A 250 -17.17 -1.94 -24.37
N LYS A 251 -15.84 -1.88 -24.33
CA LYS A 251 -14.98 -2.03 -25.52
C LYS A 251 -15.16 -3.42 -26.14
N ALA A 252 -15.11 -4.49 -25.35
CA ALA A 252 -15.26 -5.86 -25.83
C ALA A 252 -16.65 -6.11 -26.43
N GLN A 253 -17.71 -5.57 -25.82
CA GLN A 253 -19.08 -5.65 -26.36
C GLN A 253 -19.17 -4.92 -27.71
N LYS A 254 -18.61 -3.70 -27.81
CA LYS A 254 -18.56 -2.97 -29.08
C LYS A 254 -17.78 -3.74 -30.14
N SER A 255 -16.63 -4.34 -29.80
CA SER A 255 -15.85 -5.15 -30.73
C SER A 255 -16.61 -6.38 -31.23
N LEU A 256 -17.34 -7.06 -30.33
CA LEU A 256 -18.23 -8.17 -30.69
C LEU A 256 -19.35 -7.72 -31.63
N ASP A 257 -19.96 -6.56 -31.36
CA ASP A 257 -21.02 -5.98 -32.19
C ASP A 257 -20.53 -5.60 -33.59
N HIS A 258 -19.27 -5.18 -33.74
CA HIS A 258 -18.65 -4.91 -35.04
C HIS A 258 -18.26 -6.19 -35.78
N ALA A 259 -17.92 -7.26 -35.06
CA ALA A 259 -17.59 -8.56 -35.65
C ALA A 259 -18.84 -9.38 -36.05
N THR A 260 -20.02 -8.98 -35.59
CA THR A 260 -21.31 -9.66 -35.85
C THR A 260 -22.04 -9.03 -37.06
N PRO A 261 -22.57 -9.83 -38.00
CA PRO A 261 -23.35 -9.31 -39.12
C PRO A 261 -24.54 -8.46 -38.66
N GLY A 262 -24.80 -7.33 -39.33
CA GLY A 262 -25.75 -6.32 -38.89
C GLY A 262 -27.19 -6.82 -38.68
N ASP A 263 -27.67 -7.71 -39.55
CA ASP A 263 -29.02 -8.30 -39.44
C ASP A 263 -29.18 -9.23 -38.25
N ILE A 264 -28.13 -10.01 -37.96
CA ILE A 264 -28.08 -10.94 -36.82
C ILE A 264 -27.95 -10.13 -35.53
N ARG A 265 -27.11 -9.10 -35.50
CA ARG A 265 -26.95 -8.20 -34.36
C ARG A 265 -28.27 -7.54 -33.97
N ARG A 266 -29.00 -6.98 -34.95
CA ARG A 266 -30.33 -6.41 -34.71
C ARG A 266 -31.26 -7.48 -34.13
N GLY A 267 -31.27 -8.67 -34.73
CA GLY A 267 -32.05 -9.81 -34.28
C GLY A 267 -31.80 -10.17 -32.82
N LEU A 268 -30.54 -10.39 -32.44
CA LEU A 268 -30.15 -10.75 -31.07
C LEU A 268 -30.53 -9.66 -30.06
N ASN A 269 -30.30 -8.38 -30.40
CA ASN A 269 -30.68 -7.27 -29.52
C ASN A 269 -32.21 -7.18 -29.33
N SER A 270 -32.98 -7.38 -30.40
CA SER A 270 -34.44 -7.44 -30.31
C SER A 270 -34.92 -8.65 -29.51
N VAL A 271 -34.29 -9.83 -29.65
CA VAL A 271 -34.63 -11.01 -28.84
C VAL A 271 -34.39 -10.72 -27.35
N SER A 272 -33.24 -10.17 -26.98
CA SER A 272 -32.95 -9.79 -25.59
C SER A 272 -33.94 -8.76 -25.04
N ARG A 273 -34.40 -7.82 -25.86
CA ARG A 273 -35.46 -6.86 -25.50
C ARG A 273 -36.81 -7.55 -25.30
N ILE A 274 -37.24 -8.39 -26.24
CA ILE A 274 -38.53 -9.09 -26.20
C ILE A 274 -38.63 -10.00 -24.98
N ILE A 275 -37.54 -10.72 -24.66
CA ILE A 275 -37.46 -11.57 -23.46
C ILE A 275 -37.73 -10.75 -22.20
N ARG A 276 -37.11 -9.58 -22.08
CA ARG A 276 -37.27 -8.68 -20.93
C ARG A 276 -38.67 -8.07 -20.87
N ASP A 277 -39.19 -7.57 -21.98
CA ASP A 277 -40.45 -6.81 -22.01
C ASP A 277 -41.68 -7.72 -21.85
N HIS A 278 -41.60 -8.97 -22.34
CA HIS A 278 -42.70 -9.95 -22.27
C HIS A 278 -42.50 -11.04 -21.21
N GLY A 279 -41.40 -10.99 -20.44
CA GLY A 279 -41.09 -11.95 -19.38
C GLY A 279 -41.02 -13.41 -19.87
N ILE A 280 -40.46 -13.64 -21.06
CA ILE A 280 -40.43 -14.98 -21.68
C ILE A 280 -39.27 -15.81 -21.08
N GLY A 281 -39.60 -16.82 -20.29
CA GLY A 281 -38.63 -17.80 -19.77
C GLY A 281 -38.26 -18.90 -20.79
N GLY A 282 -37.30 -19.76 -20.43
CA GLY A 282 -36.91 -20.93 -21.23
C GLY A 282 -36.01 -20.63 -22.44
N VAL A 283 -35.38 -19.45 -22.48
CA VAL A 283 -34.34 -19.09 -23.46
C VAL A 283 -32.97 -19.18 -22.80
N PHE A 284 -32.10 -20.05 -23.30
CA PHE A 284 -30.76 -20.26 -22.73
C PHE A 284 -29.71 -19.27 -23.27
N GLY A 285 -29.92 -18.76 -24.49
CA GLY A 285 -29.03 -17.78 -25.14
C GLY A 285 -28.36 -18.31 -26.41
N PRO A 286 -27.55 -17.48 -27.09
CA PRO A 286 -26.85 -17.87 -28.30
C PRO A 286 -25.74 -18.91 -28.00
N VAL A 287 -25.49 -19.83 -28.95
CA VAL A 287 -24.43 -20.84 -28.83
C VAL A 287 -23.07 -20.23 -28.47
N LEU A 288 -22.79 -19.03 -28.99
CA LEU A 288 -21.58 -18.25 -28.71
C LEU A 288 -21.38 -17.94 -27.22
N GLU A 289 -22.44 -17.70 -26.46
CA GLU A 289 -22.38 -17.43 -25.02
C GLU A 289 -22.36 -18.72 -24.17
N LEU A 290 -22.86 -19.82 -24.74
CA LEU A 290 -22.99 -21.12 -24.07
C LEU A 290 -21.75 -22.01 -24.21
N VAL A 291 -20.85 -21.68 -25.14
CA VAL A 291 -19.62 -22.43 -25.42
C VAL A 291 -18.43 -21.87 -24.63
N ASP A 292 -17.57 -22.76 -24.17
CA ASP A 292 -16.25 -22.42 -23.62
C ASP A 292 -15.19 -23.40 -24.15
N CYS A 293 -13.99 -22.90 -24.47
CA CYS A 293 -12.89 -23.72 -24.99
C CYS A 293 -11.54 -23.03 -24.81
N GLU A 294 -10.45 -23.78 -25.02
CA GLU A 294 -9.10 -23.20 -25.01
C GLU A 294 -8.87 -22.30 -26.24
N GLU A 295 -8.06 -21.25 -26.08
CA GLU A 295 -7.85 -20.21 -27.11
C GLU A 295 -7.31 -20.77 -28.44
N LYS A 296 -6.53 -21.85 -28.37
CA LYS A 296 -6.01 -22.57 -29.54
C LYS A 296 -7.08 -23.14 -30.46
N PHE A 297 -8.32 -23.30 -29.97
CA PHE A 297 -9.44 -23.83 -30.74
C PHE A 297 -10.40 -22.74 -31.22
N PHE A 298 -10.19 -21.46 -30.89
CA PHE A 298 -11.16 -20.39 -31.22
C PHE A 298 -11.43 -20.30 -32.71
N THR A 299 -10.39 -20.28 -33.55
CA THR A 299 -10.55 -20.22 -35.00
C THR A 299 -11.30 -21.44 -35.53
N ALA A 300 -10.93 -22.64 -35.11
CA ALA A 300 -11.60 -23.87 -35.52
C ALA A 300 -13.09 -23.88 -35.12
N VAL A 301 -13.42 -23.45 -33.91
CA VAL A 301 -14.82 -23.38 -33.44
C VAL A 301 -15.60 -22.30 -34.20
N GLU A 302 -15.01 -21.12 -34.41
CA GLU A 302 -15.68 -20.02 -35.09
C GLU A 302 -15.97 -20.32 -36.56
N VAL A 303 -15.01 -20.90 -37.27
CA VAL A 303 -15.18 -21.26 -38.67
C VAL A 303 -16.16 -22.43 -38.81
N THR A 304 -16.07 -23.44 -37.94
CA THR A 304 -16.99 -24.59 -37.98
C THR A 304 -18.44 -24.17 -37.78
N ALA A 305 -18.71 -23.32 -36.79
CA ALA A 305 -20.07 -22.89 -36.49
C ALA A 305 -20.55 -21.75 -37.41
N GLY A 306 -19.66 -20.86 -37.85
CA GLY A 306 -20.01 -19.71 -38.68
C GLY A 306 -21.19 -18.92 -38.09
N ASN A 307 -22.29 -18.78 -38.85
CA ASN A 307 -23.50 -18.11 -38.39
C ASN A 307 -24.26 -18.90 -37.30
N SER A 308 -24.02 -20.21 -37.17
CA SER A 308 -24.63 -21.04 -36.13
C SER A 308 -24.14 -20.71 -34.72
N LEU A 309 -23.05 -19.95 -34.57
CA LEU A 309 -22.66 -19.34 -33.29
C LEU A 309 -23.76 -18.46 -32.71
N PHE A 310 -24.52 -17.78 -33.57
CA PHE A 310 -25.55 -16.83 -33.16
C PHE A 310 -26.93 -17.48 -33.04
N HIS A 311 -27.04 -18.80 -33.22
CA HIS A 311 -28.30 -19.49 -33.04
C HIS A 311 -28.67 -19.52 -31.55
N VAL A 312 -29.91 -19.16 -31.24
CA VAL A 312 -30.39 -19.06 -29.86
C VAL A 312 -30.99 -20.39 -29.43
N VAL A 313 -30.43 -20.99 -28.38
CA VAL A 313 -30.91 -22.25 -27.82
C VAL A 313 -32.11 -21.96 -26.92
N VAL A 314 -33.21 -22.67 -27.14
CA VAL A 314 -34.46 -22.55 -26.38
C VAL A 314 -34.95 -23.92 -25.94
N GLU A 315 -35.71 -23.96 -24.85
CA GLU A 315 -36.26 -25.21 -24.30
C GLU A 315 -37.22 -25.88 -25.28
N ASN A 316 -38.21 -25.14 -25.77
CA ASN A 316 -39.30 -25.64 -26.61
C ASN A 316 -39.52 -24.75 -27.85
N ASP A 317 -40.06 -25.34 -28.92
CA ASP A 317 -40.34 -24.61 -30.17
C ASP A 317 -41.46 -23.56 -30.02
N ASP A 318 -42.41 -23.75 -29.10
CA ASP A 318 -43.43 -22.74 -28.80
C ASP A 318 -42.83 -21.39 -28.38
N ILE A 319 -41.74 -21.44 -27.60
CA ILE A 319 -41.00 -20.24 -27.16
C ILE A 319 -40.39 -19.54 -28.38
N SER A 320 -39.77 -20.29 -29.28
CA SER A 320 -39.22 -19.73 -30.52
C SER A 320 -40.29 -19.13 -31.42
N THR A 321 -41.44 -19.79 -31.59
CA THR A 321 -42.57 -19.27 -32.38
C THR A 321 -43.08 -17.95 -31.83
N ARG A 322 -43.26 -17.86 -30.50
CA ARG A 322 -43.72 -16.63 -29.83
C ARG A 322 -42.75 -15.48 -30.04
N ILE A 323 -41.45 -15.72 -29.86
CA ILE A 323 -40.42 -14.67 -30.06
C ILE A 323 -40.36 -14.25 -31.53
N ILE A 324 -40.45 -15.21 -32.47
CA ILE A 324 -40.45 -14.91 -33.92
C ILE A 324 -41.64 -14.04 -34.31
N GLN A 325 -42.86 -14.34 -33.81
CA GLN A 325 -44.05 -13.54 -34.12
C GLN A 325 -43.88 -12.07 -33.72
N VAL A 326 -43.35 -11.82 -32.53
CA VAL A 326 -43.06 -10.46 -32.05
C VAL A 326 -41.94 -9.82 -32.88
N LEU A 327 -40.86 -10.57 -33.14
CA LEU A 327 -39.73 -10.11 -33.94
C LEU A 327 -40.14 -9.72 -35.38
N THR A 328 -41.06 -10.48 -36.00
CA THR A 328 -41.60 -10.21 -37.33
C THR A 328 -42.49 -8.96 -37.32
N ARG A 329 -43.36 -8.82 -36.32
CA ARG A 329 -44.22 -7.63 -36.16
C ARG A 329 -43.40 -6.35 -36.02
N GLU A 330 -42.31 -6.41 -35.28
CA GLU A 330 -41.43 -5.26 -35.02
C GLU A 330 -40.32 -5.07 -36.06
N LYS A 331 -40.23 -5.95 -37.07
CA LYS A 331 -39.13 -5.98 -38.06
C LYS A 331 -37.75 -5.96 -37.39
N GLY A 332 -37.59 -6.71 -36.30
CA GLY A 332 -36.43 -6.66 -35.40
C GLY A 332 -35.16 -7.36 -35.89
N GLY A 333 -35.11 -7.86 -37.12
CA GLY A 333 -33.94 -8.56 -37.69
C GLY A 333 -34.14 -10.07 -37.86
N ARG A 334 -33.04 -10.82 -38.03
CA ARG A 334 -33.07 -12.26 -38.30
C ARG A 334 -32.34 -13.03 -37.21
N VAL A 335 -33.03 -14.01 -36.63
CA VAL A 335 -32.47 -14.94 -35.63
C VAL A 335 -32.91 -16.36 -35.98
N THR A 336 -32.02 -17.33 -35.78
CA THR A 336 -32.33 -18.75 -35.89
C THR A 336 -32.34 -19.36 -34.50
N PHE A 337 -33.34 -20.17 -34.20
CA PHE A 337 -33.49 -20.82 -32.90
C PHE A 337 -33.19 -22.31 -32.99
N ILE A 338 -32.63 -22.88 -31.92
CA ILE A 338 -32.43 -24.33 -31.75
C ILE A 338 -33.31 -24.79 -30.58
N PRO A 339 -34.52 -25.31 -30.86
CA PRO A 339 -35.40 -25.85 -29.83
C PRO A 339 -34.93 -27.23 -29.37
N LEU A 340 -34.64 -27.38 -28.08
CA LEU A 340 -34.07 -28.60 -27.48
C LEU A 340 -35.02 -29.81 -27.57
N ASN A 341 -36.33 -29.57 -27.57
CA ASN A 341 -37.35 -30.62 -27.74
C ASN A 341 -37.37 -31.22 -29.16
N ARG A 342 -37.03 -30.44 -30.20
CA ARG A 342 -37.08 -30.89 -31.61
C ARG A 342 -35.72 -31.17 -32.25
N VAL A 343 -34.63 -30.64 -31.71
CA VAL A 343 -33.29 -30.84 -32.29
C VAL A 343 -32.91 -32.32 -32.32
N HIS A 344 -32.71 -32.87 -33.52
CA HIS A 344 -32.18 -34.21 -33.70
C HIS A 344 -30.68 -34.12 -33.94
N ALA A 345 -29.90 -34.64 -33.00
CA ALA A 345 -28.47 -34.78 -33.18
C ALA A 345 -28.21 -35.78 -34.33
N PRO A 346 -27.32 -35.46 -35.28
CA PRO A 346 -27.00 -36.40 -36.35
C PRO A 346 -26.28 -37.62 -35.74
N ASN A 347 -26.82 -38.83 -35.98
CA ASN A 347 -26.14 -40.09 -35.62
C ASN A 347 -24.90 -40.27 -36.48
N VAL A 348 -23.77 -39.74 -36.00
CA VAL A 348 -22.47 -39.87 -36.67
C VAL A 348 -21.57 -40.73 -35.82
N ASN A 349 -21.25 -41.92 -36.33
CA ASN A 349 -20.21 -42.75 -35.73
C ASN A 349 -18.85 -42.17 -36.12
N VAL A 350 -18.23 -41.42 -35.22
CA VAL A 350 -16.89 -40.85 -35.40
C VAL A 350 -15.88 -41.90 -34.95
N PRO A 351 -15.12 -42.55 -35.85
CA PRO A 351 -14.18 -43.58 -35.46
C PRO A 351 -13.05 -42.99 -34.62
N GLN A 352 -12.51 -43.77 -33.70
CA GLN A 352 -11.31 -43.36 -32.99
C GLN A 352 -10.09 -43.58 -33.87
N SER A 353 -9.39 -42.49 -34.17
CA SER A 353 -8.14 -42.49 -34.94
C SER A 353 -7.15 -41.54 -34.30
N SER A 354 -5.86 -41.80 -34.47
CA SER A 354 -4.78 -40.87 -34.10
C SER A 354 -4.74 -39.62 -34.97
N ASP A 355 -5.37 -39.68 -36.15
CA ASP A 355 -5.25 -38.65 -37.19
C ASP A 355 -6.15 -37.43 -36.94
N PHE A 356 -7.19 -37.58 -36.11
CA PHE A 356 -8.14 -36.51 -35.83
C PHE A 356 -8.79 -36.63 -34.45
N VAL A 357 -9.30 -35.51 -33.95
CA VAL A 357 -10.00 -35.45 -32.66
C VAL A 357 -11.37 -34.79 -32.85
N PRO A 358 -12.47 -35.37 -32.34
CA PRO A 358 -13.79 -34.72 -32.43
C PRO A 358 -13.80 -33.34 -31.78
N LEU A 359 -14.22 -32.31 -32.52
CA LEU A 359 -14.22 -30.93 -32.03
C LEU A 359 -15.08 -30.77 -30.78
N LEU A 360 -16.25 -31.43 -30.76
CA LEU A 360 -17.18 -31.43 -29.63
C LEU A 360 -16.53 -31.86 -28.31
N LYS A 361 -15.54 -32.78 -28.33
CA LYS A 361 -14.84 -33.24 -27.11
C LYS A 361 -13.90 -32.18 -26.51
N LYS A 362 -13.57 -31.12 -27.26
CA LYS A 362 -12.71 -30.02 -26.83
C LYS A 362 -13.50 -28.78 -26.37
N LEU A 363 -14.83 -28.86 -26.41
CA LEU A 363 -15.73 -27.81 -25.94
C LEU A 363 -16.25 -28.15 -24.54
N LYS A 364 -16.38 -27.12 -23.71
CA LYS A 364 -17.06 -27.16 -22.41
C LYS A 364 -18.41 -26.49 -22.57
N PHE A 365 -19.47 -27.20 -22.21
CA PHE A 365 -20.86 -26.74 -22.23
C PHE A 365 -21.68 -27.56 -21.23
N ARG A 366 -22.87 -27.05 -20.85
CA ARG A 366 -23.77 -27.76 -19.93
C ARG A 366 -24.40 -28.97 -20.61
N ALA A 367 -24.58 -30.06 -19.86
CA ALA A 367 -25.13 -31.32 -20.38
C ALA A 367 -26.53 -31.16 -21.03
N GLU A 368 -27.34 -30.26 -20.49
CA GLU A 368 -28.68 -29.93 -21.01
C GLU A 368 -28.65 -29.40 -22.45
N HIS A 369 -27.58 -28.72 -22.85
CA HIS A 369 -27.45 -28.12 -24.19
C HIS A 369 -26.83 -29.09 -25.21
N ARG A 370 -26.48 -30.31 -24.80
CA ARG A 370 -25.69 -31.27 -25.59
C ARG A 370 -26.22 -31.48 -27.00
N ARG A 371 -27.55 -31.62 -27.16
CA ARG A 371 -28.18 -31.85 -28.47
C ARG A 371 -27.97 -30.68 -29.44
N ALA A 372 -27.99 -29.44 -28.93
CA ALA A 372 -27.72 -28.24 -29.74
C ALA A 372 -26.24 -28.20 -30.18
N PHE A 373 -25.32 -28.53 -29.28
CA PHE A 373 -23.89 -28.60 -29.61
C PHE A 373 -23.56 -29.75 -30.57
N GLU A 374 -24.23 -30.89 -30.46
CA GLU A 374 -24.10 -32.02 -31.39
C GLU A 374 -24.62 -31.67 -32.80
N GLN A 375 -25.69 -30.89 -32.91
CA GLN A 375 -26.16 -30.40 -34.20
C GLN A 375 -25.12 -29.51 -34.89
N VAL A 376 -24.46 -28.61 -34.16
CA VAL A 376 -23.53 -27.62 -34.72
C VAL A 376 -22.12 -28.19 -34.92
N PHE A 377 -21.60 -28.98 -33.96
CA PHE A 377 -20.21 -29.43 -33.93
C PHE A 377 -20.04 -30.96 -34.00
N GLY A 378 -21.12 -31.73 -33.89
CA GLY A 378 -21.05 -33.20 -33.75
C GLY A 378 -20.51 -33.93 -34.97
N ARG A 379 -20.52 -33.28 -36.15
CA ARG A 379 -19.99 -33.85 -37.40
C ARG A 379 -18.55 -33.46 -37.71
N THR A 380 -17.98 -32.54 -36.93
CA THR A 380 -16.70 -31.90 -37.23
C THR A 380 -15.56 -32.49 -36.41
N VAL A 381 -14.47 -32.83 -37.08
CA VAL A 381 -13.23 -33.34 -36.47
C VAL A 381 -12.06 -32.40 -36.75
N ILE A 382 -11.19 -32.25 -35.75
CA ILE A 382 -9.96 -31.46 -35.83
C ILE A 382 -8.85 -32.35 -36.37
N CYS A 383 -8.23 -31.95 -37.48
CA CYS A 383 -7.09 -32.62 -38.10
C CYS A 383 -5.82 -31.78 -37.92
N ARG A 384 -4.64 -32.43 -38.02
CA ARG A 384 -3.34 -31.75 -37.89
C ARG A 384 -3.06 -30.77 -39.04
N ASP A 385 -3.37 -31.19 -40.26
CA ASP A 385 -3.06 -30.48 -41.50
C ASP A 385 -4.18 -30.69 -42.55
N LEU A 386 -4.16 -29.87 -43.60
CA LEU A 386 -5.17 -29.88 -44.66
C LEU A 386 -5.18 -31.18 -45.48
N GLU A 387 -4.01 -31.81 -45.65
CA GLU A 387 -3.87 -33.06 -46.38
C GLU A 387 -4.58 -34.21 -45.64
N THR A 388 -4.34 -34.31 -44.33
CA THR A 388 -5.04 -35.23 -43.43
C THR A 388 -6.53 -34.92 -43.36
N ALA A 389 -6.93 -33.65 -43.28
CA ALA A 389 -8.32 -33.24 -43.34
C ALA A 389 -9.02 -33.74 -44.63
N THR A 390 -8.33 -33.66 -45.77
CA THR A 390 -8.86 -34.11 -47.06
C THR A 390 -9.01 -35.63 -47.12
N ARG A 391 -8.01 -36.38 -46.63
CA ARG A 391 -8.04 -37.85 -46.57
C ARG A 391 -9.17 -38.35 -45.67
N VAL A 392 -9.31 -37.75 -44.49
CA VAL A 392 -10.34 -38.12 -43.49
C VAL A 392 -11.74 -37.76 -43.97
N ALA A 393 -11.93 -36.57 -44.57
CA ALA A 393 -13.23 -36.15 -45.08
C ALA A 393 -13.77 -37.11 -46.15
N ARG A 394 -12.92 -37.60 -47.06
CA ARG A 394 -13.30 -38.60 -48.09
C ARG A 394 -13.58 -39.98 -47.49
N SER A 395 -12.75 -40.44 -46.56
CA SER A 395 -12.79 -41.82 -46.06
C SER A 395 -13.91 -42.04 -45.06
N ASN A 396 -14.24 -41.03 -44.26
CA ASN A 396 -15.14 -41.17 -43.10
C ASN A 396 -16.45 -40.37 -43.24
N SER A 397 -16.66 -39.63 -44.34
CA SER A 397 -17.84 -38.77 -44.55
C SER A 397 -18.09 -37.74 -43.41
N LEU A 398 -16.99 -37.26 -42.82
CA LEU A 398 -16.96 -36.26 -41.75
C LEU A 398 -16.51 -34.89 -42.29
N ASP A 399 -16.92 -33.84 -41.59
CA ASP A 399 -16.42 -32.50 -41.86
C ASP A 399 -15.11 -32.33 -41.07
N CYS A 400 -14.04 -31.88 -41.73
CA CYS A 400 -12.71 -31.79 -41.12
C CYS A 400 -12.26 -30.34 -41.05
N ILE A 401 -11.55 -29.97 -39.98
CA ILE A 401 -11.01 -28.62 -39.80
C ILE A 401 -9.61 -28.64 -39.19
N THR A 402 -8.72 -27.75 -39.63
CA THR A 402 -7.40 -27.54 -39.00
C THR A 402 -7.49 -26.53 -37.86
N LEU A 403 -6.45 -26.43 -37.03
CA LEU A 403 -6.39 -25.39 -35.98
C LEU A 403 -6.35 -23.97 -36.57
N ASP A 404 -5.81 -23.82 -37.78
CA ASP A 404 -5.70 -22.56 -38.50
C ASP A 404 -7.02 -22.11 -39.16
N GLY A 405 -8.04 -22.98 -39.17
CA GLY A 405 -9.37 -22.68 -39.70
C GLY A 405 -9.63 -23.17 -41.12
N ASP A 406 -8.74 -23.96 -41.71
CA ASP A 406 -9.01 -24.56 -43.03
C ASP A 406 -9.98 -25.74 -42.88
N GLN A 407 -11.09 -25.67 -43.60
CA GLN A 407 -12.19 -26.62 -43.54
C GLN A 407 -12.30 -27.44 -44.83
N VAL A 408 -12.52 -28.75 -44.68
CA VAL A 408 -12.90 -29.66 -45.76
C VAL A 408 -14.23 -30.31 -45.41
N ALA A 409 -15.28 -29.96 -46.13
CA ALA A 409 -16.60 -30.56 -45.98
C ALA A 409 -16.62 -31.98 -46.56
N LYS A 410 -17.49 -32.85 -46.01
CA LYS A 410 -17.67 -34.24 -46.49
C LYS A 410 -18.00 -34.36 -47.99
N LYS A 411 -18.60 -33.31 -48.56
CA LYS A 411 -18.96 -33.25 -49.99
C LYS A 411 -17.81 -32.74 -50.88
N GLY A 412 -16.61 -32.59 -50.33
CA GLY A 412 -15.42 -32.15 -51.04
C GLY A 412 -15.26 -30.62 -51.14
N GLY A 413 -16.14 -29.83 -50.51
CA GLY A 413 -15.98 -28.39 -50.45
C GLY A 413 -14.80 -28.01 -49.56
N MET A 414 -13.86 -27.23 -50.07
CA MET A 414 -12.70 -26.75 -49.31
C MET A 414 -12.85 -25.25 -49.08
N THR A 415 -12.60 -24.80 -47.86
CA THR A 415 -12.66 -23.38 -47.45
C THR A 415 -11.45 -23.10 -46.58
N GLY A 416 -10.66 -22.10 -46.93
CA GLY A 416 -9.45 -21.76 -46.20
C GLY A 416 -9.03 -20.32 -46.47
N GLY A 417 -8.04 -19.84 -45.74
CA GLY A 417 -7.53 -18.48 -45.86
C GLY A 417 -6.99 -17.91 -44.56
N PHE A 418 -6.69 -16.62 -44.56
CA PHE A 418 -6.16 -15.94 -43.38
C PHE A 418 -7.29 -15.47 -42.46
N TYR A 419 -7.33 -16.04 -41.25
CA TYR A 419 -8.23 -15.61 -40.18
C TYR A 419 -7.50 -14.71 -39.19
N ASP A 420 -7.97 -13.47 -39.03
CA ASP A 420 -7.40 -12.54 -38.06
C ASP A 420 -7.88 -12.89 -36.64
N SER A 421 -6.97 -13.44 -35.84
CA SER A 421 -7.22 -13.77 -34.42
C SER A 421 -7.60 -12.56 -33.56
N ARG A 422 -7.31 -11.33 -34.00
CA ARG A 422 -7.72 -10.09 -33.30
C ARG A 422 -9.21 -9.81 -33.42
N ARG A 423 -9.89 -10.38 -34.41
CA ARG A 423 -11.34 -10.25 -34.63
C ARG A 423 -12.14 -11.48 -34.20
N SER A 424 -11.51 -12.38 -33.42
CA SER A 424 -12.17 -13.56 -32.87
C SER A 424 -13.34 -13.18 -31.96
N ARG A 425 -14.53 -13.69 -32.31
CA ARG A 425 -15.78 -13.46 -31.58
C ARG A 425 -15.79 -14.16 -30.23
N LEU A 426 -15.27 -15.39 -30.17
CA LEU A 426 -15.13 -16.16 -28.93
C LEU A 426 -14.19 -15.48 -27.96
N LYS A 427 -13.11 -14.88 -28.45
CA LYS A 427 -12.20 -14.08 -27.63
C LYS A 427 -12.92 -12.90 -26.97
N PHE A 428 -13.72 -12.15 -27.72
CA PHE A 428 -14.50 -11.04 -27.14
C PHE A 428 -15.52 -11.53 -26.09
N VAL A 429 -16.23 -12.63 -26.36
CA VAL A 429 -17.22 -13.18 -25.42
C VAL A 429 -16.57 -13.68 -24.15
N LYS A 430 -15.40 -14.34 -24.25
CA LYS A 430 -14.61 -14.75 -23.10
C LYS A 430 -14.21 -13.53 -22.24
N VAL A 431 -13.68 -12.48 -22.87
CA VAL A 431 -13.33 -11.23 -22.16
C VAL A 431 -14.56 -10.61 -21.48
N ILE A 432 -15.72 -10.60 -22.14
CA ILE A 432 -16.97 -10.08 -21.55
C ILE A 432 -17.38 -10.92 -20.34
N ARG A 433 -17.31 -12.26 -20.43
CA ARG A 433 -17.65 -13.19 -19.35
C ARG A 433 -16.71 -13.00 -18.16
N ASP A 434 -15.40 -13.00 -18.40
CA ASP A 434 -14.37 -12.87 -17.37
C ASP A 434 -14.46 -11.50 -16.68
N ASN A 435 -14.60 -10.41 -17.45
CA ASN A 435 -14.78 -9.07 -16.89
C ASN A 435 -16.06 -8.94 -16.07
N LYS A 436 -17.19 -9.54 -16.50
CA LYS A 436 -18.43 -9.54 -15.70
C LYS A 436 -18.24 -10.24 -14.35
N ALA A 437 -17.62 -11.42 -14.36
CA ALA A 437 -17.37 -12.19 -13.13
C ALA A 437 -16.42 -11.44 -12.18
N GLU A 438 -15.35 -10.82 -12.70
CA GLU A 438 -14.43 -10.03 -11.89
C GLU A 438 -15.06 -8.73 -11.36
N ILE A 439 -15.93 -8.06 -12.15
CA ILE A 439 -16.70 -6.91 -11.66
C ILE A 439 -17.60 -7.31 -10.50
N GLU A 440 -18.34 -8.41 -10.60
CA GLU A 440 -19.23 -8.89 -9.55
C GLU A 440 -18.46 -9.20 -8.25
N LYS A 441 -17.35 -9.94 -8.38
CA LYS A 441 -16.46 -10.25 -7.26
C LYS A 441 -15.87 -9.00 -6.60
N LYS A 442 -15.39 -8.04 -7.39
CA LYS A 442 -14.83 -6.77 -6.87
C LYS A 442 -15.91 -5.88 -6.27
N THR A 443 -17.13 -5.90 -6.80
CA THR A 443 -18.25 -5.14 -6.23
C THR A 443 -18.64 -5.70 -4.85
N ALA A 444 -18.69 -7.02 -4.71
CA ALA A 444 -18.91 -7.66 -3.41
C ALA A 444 -17.78 -7.35 -2.40
N HIS A 445 -16.53 -7.31 -2.87
CA HIS A 445 -15.40 -6.87 -2.03
C HIS A 445 -15.52 -5.41 -1.60
N LEU A 446 -15.90 -4.52 -2.52
CA LEU A 446 -16.12 -3.10 -2.24
C LEU A 446 -17.21 -2.88 -1.18
N GLU A 447 -18.32 -3.63 -1.24
CA GLU A 447 -19.37 -3.58 -0.22
C GLU A 447 -18.85 -4.00 1.17
N ASN A 448 -17.97 -5.01 1.22
CA ASN A 448 -17.36 -5.45 2.48
C ASN A 448 -16.42 -4.38 3.07
N VAL A 449 -15.58 -3.77 2.23
CA VAL A 449 -14.73 -2.63 2.64
C VAL A 449 -15.59 -1.48 3.14
N GLY A 450 -16.67 -1.15 2.44
CA GLY A 450 -17.63 -0.10 2.84
C GLY A 450 -18.31 -0.37 4.18
N LYS A 451 -18.63 -1.63 4.51
CA LYS A 451 -19.14 -2.01 5.85
C LYS A 451 -18.11 -1.76 6.94
N LYS A 452 -16.87 -2.25 6.75
CA LYS A 452 -15.78 -2.01 7.71
C LYS A 452 -15.49 -0.52 7.94
N LEU A 453 -15.61 0.29 6.88
CA LEU A 453 -15.42 1.74 6.96
C LEU A 453 -16.54 2.43 7.77
N LYS A 454 -17.78 1.95 7.67
CA LYS A 454 -18.90 2.40 8.51
C LYS A 454 -18.72 2.01 9.98
N ASP A 455 -18.21 0.80 10.24
CA ASP A 455 -17.98 0.31 11.61
C ASP A 455 -16.91 1.14 12.34
N ILE A 456 -15.96 1.76 11.62
CA ILE A 456 -14.95 2.66 12.18
C ILE A 456 -15.50 4.09 12.42
N LEU A 457 -16.58 4.45 11.74
CA LEU A 457 -17.21 5.79 11.85
C LEU A 457 -18.27 5.87 12.95
N LEU A 458 -18.82 4.71 13.37
CA LEU A 458 -19.71 4.54 14.52
C LEU A 458 -18.88 4.40 15.80
#